data_AF-A0A4Y6PPN5-F1
#
_entry.id   AF-A0A4Y6PPN5-F1
#
_cell.length_a   1.000
_cell.length_b   1.000
_cell.length_c   1.000
_cell.angle_alpha   90.00
_cell.angle_beta   90.00
_cell.angle_gamma   90.00
#
_symmetry.space_group_name_H-M   'P 1'
#
loop_
_entity.id
_entity.type
_entity.pdbx_description
1 polymer ?
#
loop_
_entity_poly.entity_id
_entity_poly.type
_entity_poly.pdbx_seq_one_letter_code
_entity_poly.pdbx_strand_id
1 'polypeptide(L)'
;MSEDGKNEFADRPDTYTRLNAIADKGYIVVVTRAYGPDGESLINQDGPKFSGEPGVSLRVKQGDKEDIVTLSPFFGDPSKENSVEFESGKRCELTCPKSGTPLDPIPGMVSDDGGHYYAIYLTPKLEKGELVAISDVWGDTNSRILSEGELLKLYAESEPIEE
;
A
#
# COMPACT_ATOMS: atom_id res chain seq x y z
N MET A 1 26.19 18.88 -33.85
CA MET A 1 26.29 19.38 -32.47
C MET A 1 25.28 18.61 -31.64
N SER A 2 25.63 18.36 -30.39
CA SER A 2 25.20 17.26 -29.52
C SER A 2 23.70 17.03 -29.33
N GLU A 3 23.37 15.73 -29.41
CA GLU A 3 22.52 14.92 -28.51
C GLU A 3 21.16 15.47 -28.05
N ASP A 4 20.11 14.88 -28.64
CA ASP A 4 18.80 14.65 -28.05
C ASP A 4 18.96 14.15 -26.60
N GLY A 5 18.89 15.07 -25.64
CA GLY A 5 18.78 14.76 -24.23
C GLY A 5 17.44 14.10 -23.98
N LYS A 6 17.40 12.75 -24.04
CA LYS A 6 16.32 11.98 -23.42
C LYS A 6 16.18 12.46 -21.99
N ASN A 7 15.04 13.07 -21.69
CA ASN A 7 14.73 13.52 -20.34
C ASN A 7 14.67 12.28 -19.44
N GLU A 8 15.69 12.09 -18.61
CA GLU A 8 15.86 10.93 -17.71
C GLU A 8 14.75 10.82 -16.65
N PHE A 9 13.84 11.79 -16.63
CA PHE A 9 12.66 11.84 -15.77
C PHE A 9 11.36 11.41 -16.45
N ALA A 10 11.39 11.03 -17.73
CA ALA A 10 10.21 10.62 -18.49
C ALA A 10 9.62 9.26 -18.05
N ASP A 11 10.46 8.37 -17.49
CA ASP A 11 10.07 7.03 -17.01
C ASP A 11 9.73 6.99 -15.50
N ARG A 12 9.54 8.15 -14.85
CA ARG A 12 9.11 8.14 -13.44
C ARG A 12 7.65 7.67 -13.35
N PRO A 13 7.31 6.77 -12.40
CA PRO A 13 5.92 6.46 -12.11
C PRO A 13 5.16 7.76 -11.86
N ASP A 14 3.96 7.85 -12.45
CA ASP A 14 3.22 9.10 -12.61
C ASP A 14 2.88 9.73 -11.25
N THR A 15 3.79 10.57 -10.79
CA THR A 15 3.71 11.24 -9.49
C THR A 15 2.59 12.27 -9.49
N TYR A 16 2.00 12.59 -10.66
CA TYR A 16 0.81 13.43 -10.80
C TYR A 16 -0.43 12.81 -10.16
N THR A 17 -0.48 11.49 -9.95
CA THR A 17 -1.60 10.87 -9.20
C THR A 17 -1.75 11.51 -7.81
N ARG A 18 -0.64 11.93 -7.18
CA ARG A 18 -0.64 12.65 -5.89
C ARG A 18 -1.20 14.07 -6.01
N LEU A 19 -0.97 14.73 -7.14
CA LEU A 19 -1.48 16.07 -7.42
C LEU A 19 -2.98 16.06 -7.73
N ASN A 20 -3.51 14.97 -8.26
CA ASN A 20 -4.96 14.80 -8.44
C ASN A 20 -5.70 14.87 -7.09
N ALA A 21 -5.15 14.28 -6.03
CA ALA A 21 -5.74 14.40 -4.70
C ALA A 21 -5.76 15.84 -4.19
N ILE A 22 -4.73 16.65 -4.47
CA ILE A 22 -4.75 18.09 -4.15
C ILE A 22 -5.81 18.81 -4.99
N ALA A 23 -5.88 18.52 -6.29
CA ALA A 23 -6.81 19.18 -7.20
C ALA A 23 -8.28 18.85 -6.87
N ASP A 24 -8.56 17.60 -6.51
CA ASP A 24 -9.92 17.11 -6.26
C ASP A 24 -10.38 17.32 -4.81
N LYS A 25 -9.49 17.11 -3.83
CA LYS A 25 -9.82 17.13 -2.39
C LYS A 25 -9.20 18.29 -1.61
N GLY A 26 -8.16 18.95 -2.16
CA GLY A 26 -7.47 20.06 -1.49
C GLY A 26 -6.45 19.66 -0.42
N TYR A 27 -6.24 18.36 -0.18
CA TYR A 27 -5.29 17.85 0.81
C TYR A 27 -4.66 16.51 0.37
N ILE A 28 -3.49 16.20 0.91
CA ILE A 28 -2.82 14.89 0.79
C ILE A 28 -2.75 14.26 2.18
N VAL A 29 -3.02 12.97 2.26
CA VAL A 29 -2.81 12.17 3.47
C VAL A 29 -1.53 11.37 3.32
N VAL A 30 -0.68 11.43 4.34
CA VAL A 30 0.63 10.76 4.39
C VAL A 30 0.68 9.86 5.60
N VAL A 31 1.01 8.59 5.39
CA VAL A 31 1.28 7.62 6.46
C VAL A 31 2.69 7.85 6.98
N THR A 32 2.80 8.54 8.11
CA THR A 32 4.09 8.82 8.78
C THR A 32 4.47 7.76 9.82
N ARG A 33 3.52 6.90 10.18
CA ARG A 33 3.68 5.78 11.11
C ARG A 33 2.87 4.60 10.62
N ALA A 34 3.49 3.43 10.60
CA ALA A 34 2.90 2.17 10.18
C ALA A 34 3.50 1.06 11.02
N TYR A 35 2.65 0.15 11.50
CA TYR A 35 3.02 -0.93 12.39
C TYR A 35 2.37 -2.25 11.95
N GLY A 36 3.13 -3.34 12.10
CA GLY A 36 2.62 -4.70 11.96
C GLY A 36 1.80 -5.16 13.18
N PRO A 37 1.24 -6.38 13.14
CA PRO A 37 0.42 -6.93 14.24
C PRO A 37 1.16 -7.01 15.57
N ASP A 38 2.47 -7.24 15.54
CA ASP A 38 3.31 -7.30 16.75
C ASP A 38 3.81 -5.92 17.22
N GLY A 39 3.32 -4.83 16.61
CA GLY A 39 3.73 -3.46 16.93
C GLY A 39 5.09 -3.04 16.38
N GLU A 40 5.72 -3.87 15.53
CA GLU A 40 6.96 -3.50 14.87
C GLU A 40 6.73 -2.38 13.84
N SER A 41 7.66 -1.44 13.71
CA SER A 41 7.52 -0.38 12.72
C SER A 41 7.83 -0.88 11.32
N LEU A 42 6.89 -0.61 10.41
CA LEU A 42 6.98 -0.87 8.98
C LEU A 42 7.51 0.33 8.18
N ILE A 43 7.70 1.49 8.83
CA ILE A 43 8.30 2.66 8.18
C ILE A 43 9.80 2.43 8.01
N ASN A 44 10.27 2.52 6.77
CA ASN A 44 11.67 2.34 6.43
C ASN A 44 12.38 3.69 6.27
N GLN A 45 13.03 4.14 7.34
CA GLN A 45 13.74 5.43 7.39
C GLN A 45 14.97 5.46 6.48
N ASP A 46 15.61 4.31 6.28
CA ASP A 46 16.86 4.15 5.52
C ASP A 46 16.62 3.67 4.07
N GLY A 47 15.37 3.41 3.70
CA GLY A 47 14.97 2.89 2.40
C GLY A 47 14.64 3.94 1.35
N PRO A 48 14.03 3.52 0.23
CA PRO A 48 13.54 4.42 -0.81
C PRO A 48 12.56 5.45 -0.24
N LYS A 49 12.68 6.68 -0.74
CA LYS A 49 11.82 7.80 -0.35
C LYS A 49 10.89 8.19 -1.48
N PHE A 50 9.65 8.50 -1.13
CA PHE A 50 8.61 8.95 -2.04
C PHE A 50 8.37 10.43 -1.75
N SER A 51 8.71 11.32 -2.69
CA SER A 51 8.63 12.78 -2.46
C SER A 51 9.32 13.25 -1.17
N GLY A 52 10.39 12.58 -0.74
CA GLY A 52 11.12 12.89 0.50
C GLY A 52 10.62 12.17 1.76
N GLU A 53 9.45 11.53 1.70
CA GLU A 53 8.87 10.77 2.81
C GLU A 53 9.33 9.31 2.79
N PRO A 54 9.63 8.71 3.96
CA PRO A 54 10.00 7.31 4.06
C PRO A 54 8.82 6.40 3.69
N GLY A 55 9.08 5.34 2.93
CA GLY A 55 8.06 4.39 2.53
C GLY A 55 7.68 3.36 3.61
N VAL A 56 6.61 2.62 3.34
CA VAL A 56 6.15 1.49 4.15
C VAL A 56 6.70 0.20 3.56
N SER A 57 7.56 -0.52 4.28
CA SER A 57 8.15 -1.78 3.80
C SER A 57 7.39 -3.00 4.28
N LEU A 58 7.14 -3.93 3.35
CA LEU A 58 6.53 -5.22 3.59
C LEU A 58 7.36 -6.30 2.89
N ARG A 59 7.38 -7.50 3.46
CA ARG A 59 7.87 -8.68 2.75
C ARG A 59 6.71 -9.28 1.97
N VAL A 60 6.90 -9.40 0.66
CA VAL A 60 5.90 -9.87 -0.30
C VAL A 60 6.42 -11.16 -0.93
N LYS A 61 5.58 -12.20 -0.93
CA LYS A 61 5.90 -13.48 -1.56
C LYS A 61 4.80 -13.90 -2.53
N GLN A 62 5.19 -14.35 -3.72
CA GLN A 62 4.29 -14.82 -4.77
C GLN A 62 4.87 -16.11 -5.38
N GLY A 63 4.42 -17.27 -4.88
CA GLY A 63 4.99 -18.57 -5.23
C GLY A 63 6.46 -18.65 -4.80
N ASP A 64 7.37 -18.83 -5.77
CA ASP A 64 8.82 -18.91 -5.55
C ASP A 64 9.51 -17.54 -5.54
N LYS A 65 8.78 -16.45 -5.79
CA LYS A 65 9.29 -15.08 -5.79
C LYS A 65 9.09 -14.45 -4.41
N GLU A 66 10.11 -13.80 -3.88
CA GLU A 66 10.04 -13.12 -2.59
C GLU A 66 10.91 -11.86 -2.62
N ASP A 67 10.41 -10.77 -2.03
CA ASP A 67 11.16 -9.52 -1.92
C ASP A 67 10.67 -8.66 -0.75
N ILE A 68 11.50 -7.71 -0.31
CA ILE A 68 11.07 -6.62 0.56
C ILE A 68 10.66 -5.44 -0.33
N VAL A 69 9.35 -5.26 -0.45
CA VAL A 69 8.74 -4.20 -1.25
C VAL A 69 8.53 -2.97 -0.38
N THR A 70 8.89 -1.80 -0.90
CA THR A 70 8.63 -0.51 -0.23
C THR A 70 7.53 0.23 -0.96
N LEU A 71 6.42 0.48 -0.28
CA LEU A 71 5.24 1.15 -0.79
C LEU A 71 5.32 2.65 -0.52
N SER A 72 4.69 3.42 -1.40
CA SER A 72 4.43 4.84 -1.16
C SER A 72 3.64 5.05 0.14
N PRO A 73 4.05 6.00 1.00
CA PRO A 73 3.28 6.35 2.20
C PRO A 73 2.09 7.26 1.88
N PHE A 74 1.93 7.69 0.62
CA PHE A 74 0.86 8.58 0.22
C PHE A 74 -0.43 7.80 -0.02
N PHE A 75 -1.49 8.33 0.56
CA PHE A 75 -2.80 7.77 0.38
C PHE A 75 -3.24 7.76 -1.09
N GLY A 76 -3.65 6.59 -1.60
CA GLY A 76 -4.14 6.44 -2.97
C GLY A 76 -3.05 6.37 -4.05
N ASP A 77 -1.78 6.37 -3.68
CA ASP A 77 -0.67 6.27 -4.62
C ASP A 77 -0.21 4.81 -4.80
N PRO A 78 -0.28 4.24 -6.02
CA PRO A 78 0.09 2.84 -6.27
C PRO A 78 1.60 2.60 -6.42
N SER A 79 2.41 3.67 -6.34
CA SER A 79 3.87 3.61 -6.51
C SER A 79 4.52 2.72 -5.46
N LYS A 80 5.48 1.91 -5.90
CA LYS A 80 6.22 0.96 -5.06
C LYS A 80 7.57 0.64 -5.68
N GLU A 81 8.51 0.31 -4.82
CA GLU A 81 9.87 -0.09 -5.16
C GLU A 81 10.06 -1.57 -4.81
N ASN A 82 10.51 -2.35 -5.78
CA ASN A 82 10.77 -3.78 -5.69
C ASN A 82 11.92 -4.16 -6.63
N SER A 83 12.74 -5.12 -6.21
CA SER A 83 13.84 -5.71 -6.98
C SER A 83 13.41 -6.93 -7.79
N VAL A 84 12.33 -7.59 -7.39
CA VAL A 84 11.77 -8.77 -8.08
C VAL A 84 10.51 -8.41 -8.84
N GLU A 85 10.38 -8.88 -10.08
CA GLU A 85 9.16 -8.71 -10.87
C GLU A 85 8.05 -9.67 -10.41
N PHE A 86 7.04 -9.14 -9.75
CA PHE A 86 5.81 -9.85 -9.41
C PHE A 86 4.79 -9.77 -10.56
N GLU A 87 3.96 -10.80 -10.69
CA GLU A 87 2.92 -10.86 -11.71
C GLU A 87 1.66 -10.15 -11.22
N SER A 88 1.16 -9.21 -12.02
CA SER A 88 -0.07 -8.46 -11.72
C SER A 88 -1.31 -9.35 -11.75
N GLY A 89 -2.28 -9.04 -10.89
CA GLY A 89 -3.54 -9.79 -10.75
C GLY A 89 -3.39 -11.08 -9.94
N LYS A 90 -2.20 -11.40 -9.44
CA LYS A 90 -1.97 -12.56 -8.58
C LYS A 90 -1.88 -12.18 -7.12
N ARG A 91 -2.42 -13.06 -6.27
CA ARG A 91 -2.34 -12.96 -4.82
C ARG A 91 -0.91 -13.18 -4.32
N CYS A 92 -0.57 -12.49 -3.26
CA CYS A 92 0.71 -12.53 -2.58
C CYS A 92 0.51 -12.80 -1.09
N GLU A 93 1.50 -13.40 -0.46
CA GLU A 93 1.59 -13.45 1.00
C GLU A 93 2.26 -12.15 1.49
N LEU A 94 1.60 -11.46 2.42
CA LEU A 94 2.09 -10.21 3.00
C LEU A 94 2.54 -10.45 4.44
N THR A 95 3.81 -10.17 4.73
CA THR A 95 4.41 -10.37 6.05
C THR A 95 5.27 -9.17 6.45
N CYS A 96 5.50 -9.02 7.75
CA CYS A 96 6.38 -7.99 8.25
C CYS A 96 7.84 -8.27 7.86
N PRO A 97 8.63 -7.26 7.45
CA PRO A 97 9.94 -7.48 6.88
C PRO A 97 11.01 -7.95 7.89
N LYS A 98 10.85 -7.69 9.19
CA LYS A 98 11.83 -8.10 10.22
C LYS A 98 11.45 -9.42 10.86
N SER A 99 10.23 -9.54 11.36
CA SER A 99 9.75 -10.75 12.06
C SER A 99 9.33 -11.88 11.11
N GLY A 100 8.82 -11.54 9.92
CA GLY A 100 8.10 -12.48 9.06
C GLY A 100 6.67 -12.78 9.52
N THR A 101 6.16 -12.10 10.56
CA THR A 101 4.78 -12.28 11.03
C THR A 101 3.81 -11.88 9.91
N PRO A 102 2.85 -12.74 9.54
CA PRO A 102 1.78 -12.40 8.59
C PRO A 102 0.98 -11.18 9.05
N LEU A 103 0.56 -10.33 8.12
CA LEU A 103 -0.36 -9.25 8.46
C LEU A 103 -1.73 -9.79 8.88
N ASP A 104 -2.46 -9.02 9.69
CA ASP A 104 -3.81 -9.39 10.11
C ASP A 104 -4.80 -9.19 8.96
N PRO A 105 -5.56 -10.22 8.55
CA PRO A 105 -6.62 -10.03 7.56
C PRO A 105 -7.77 -9.22 8.15
N ILE A 106 -8.38 -8.36 7.34
CA ILE A 106 -9.58 -7.60 7.69
C ILE A 106 -10.80 -8.44 7.29
N PRO A 107 -11.56 -9.01 8.24
CA PRO A 107 -12.68 -9.89 7.91
C PRO A 107 -13.79 -9.14 7.16
N GLY A 108 -14.41 -9.84 6.19
CA GLY A 108 -15.53 -9.33 5.40
C GLY A 108 -15.12 -8.45 4.22
N MET A 109 -13.85 -8.04 4.10
CA MET A 109 -13.37 -7.26 2.97
C MET A 109 -12.67 -8.13 1.95
N VAL A 110 -13.28 -8.26 0.77
CA VAL A 110 -12.75 -8.97 -0.39
C VAL A 110 -12.82 -8.02 -1.58
N SER A 111 -11.76 -7.93 -2.39
CA SER A 111 -11.82 -7.17 -3.64
C SER A 111 -12.64 -7.93 -4.69
N ASP A 112 -13.16 -7.22 -5.69
CA ASP A 112 -13.92 -7.83 -6.80
C ASP A 112 -13.11 -8.93 -7.53
N ASP A 113 -11.78 -8.81 -7.50
CA ASP A 113 -10.83 -9.78 -8.06
C ASP A 113 -10.54 -10.98 -7.13
N GLY A 114 -11.25 -11.09 -6.00
CA GLY A 114 -11.09 -12.16 -5.01
C GLY A 114 -9.88 -11.99 -4.09
N GLY A 115 -9.30 -10.78 -4.03
CA GLY A 115 -8.22 -10.41 -3.12
C GLY A 115 -8.71 -10.17 -1.71
N HIS A 116 -7.83 -10.29 -0.72
CA HIS A 116 -8.14 -9.97 0.67
C HIS A 116 -7.41 -8.72 1.12
N TYR A 117 -8.04 -8.00 2.05
CA TYR A 117 -7.44 -6.85 2.68
C TYR A 117 -6.77 -7.21 4.00
N TYR A 118 -5.63 -6.59 4.25
CA TYR A 118 -4.81 -6.78 5.43
C TYR A 118 -4.56 -5.45 6.13
N ALA A 119 -4.51 -5.48 7.47
CA ALA A 119 -4.34 -4.30 8.30
C ALA A 119 -2.87 -3.92 8.48
N ILE A 120 -2.61 -2.62 8.36
CA ILE A 120 -1.40 -1.94 8.81
C ILE A 120 -1.85 -0.90 9.84
N TYR A 121 -1.34 -0.99 11.06
CA TYR A 121 -1.77 -0.14 12.16
C TYR A 121 -1.02 1.19 12.14
N LEU A 122 -1.70 2.31 12.42
CA LEU A 122 -1.09 3.64 12.49
C LEU A 122 -0.59 3.96 13.90
N THR A 123 -1.02 3.18 14.90
CA THR A 123 -0.51 3.24 16.26
C THR A 123 -0.04 1.89 16.80
N PRO A 124 0.98 1.89 17.67
CA PRO A 124 1.53 0.64 18.22
C PRO A 124 0.60 -0.06 19.23
N LYS A 125 -0.55 0.54 19.58
CA LYS A 125 -1.49 0.01 20.59
C LYS A 125 -2.64 -0.81 20.02
N LEU A 126 -2.68 -1.05 18.70
CA LEU A 126 -3.72 -1.85 18.04
C LEU A 126 -5.15 -1.38 18.41
N GLU A 127 -5.35 -0.07 18.61
CA GLU A 127 -6.68 0.48 18.83
C GLU A 127 -7.43 0.47 17.49
N LYS A 128 -8.60 -0.20 17.45
CA LYS A 128 -9.33 -0.59 16.24
C LYS A 128 -9.74 0.53 15.27
N GLY A 129 -9.49 1.80 15.61
CA GLY A 129 -9.86 2.97 14.80
C GLY A 129 -8.72 3.54 13.94
N GLU A 130 -7.47 3.11 14.12
CA GLU A 130 -6.34 3.75 13.44
C GLU A 130 -5.55 2.73 12.61
N LEU A 131 -6.15 2.27 11.52
CA LEU A 131 -5.49 1.35 10.59
C LEU A 131 -5.67 1.80 9.15
N VAL A 132 -4.78 1.30 8.30
CA VAL A 132 -4.91 1.36 6.85
C VAL A 132 -4.92 -0.05 6.28
N ALA A 133 -5.69 -0.27 5.22
CA ALA A 133 -5.73 -1.57 4.57
C ALA A 133 -4.84 -1.63 3.34
N ILE A 134 -4.40 -2.84 3.01
CA ILE A 134 -3.68 -3.18 1.78
C ILE A 134 -4.25 -4.48 1.19
N SER A 135 -4.42 -4.53 -0.13
CA SER A 135 -4.84 -5.74 -0.85
C SER A 135 -3.66 -6.68 -1.09
N ASP A 136 -3.90 -7.98 -0.97
CA ASP A 136 -2.91 -9.01 -1.29
C ASP A 136 -2.76 -9.29 -2.78
N VAL A 137 -3.55 -8.66 -3.64
CA VAL A 137 -3.42 -8.78 -5.10
C VAL A 137 -2.41 -7.77 -5.61
N TRP A 138 -1.36 -8.25 -6.27
CA TRP A 138 -0.36 -7.38 -6.86
C TRP A 138 -0.93 -6.60 -8.05
N GLY A 139 -0.77 -5.28 -8.05
CA GLY A 139 -1.20 -4.44 -9.17
C GLY A 139 -2.71 -4.22 -9.28
N ASP A 140 -3.50 -4.66 -8.30
CA ASP A 140 -4.91 -4.26 -8.17
C ASP A 140 -4.98 -2.73 -7.94
N THR A 141 -5.86 -2.05 -8.67
CA THR A 141 -6.07 -0.59 -8.57
C THR A 141 -6.58 -0.18 -7.19
N ASN A 142 -7.17 -1.12 -6.45
CA ASN A 142 -7.56 -0.98 -5.05
C ASN A 142 -6.45 -1.37 -4.06
N SER A 143 -5.32 -1.93 -4.54
CA SER A 143 -4.12 -2.21 -3.74
C SER A 143 -3.36 -0.93 -3.47
N ARG A 144 -3.94 -0.15 -2.55
CA ARG A 144 -3.40 1.08 -2.01
C ARG A 144 -3.72 1.13 -0.53
N ILE A 145 -2.98 1.95 0.20
CA ILE A 145 -3.32 2.30 1.57
C ILE A 145 -4.74 2.88 1.58
N LEU A 146 -5.64 2.33 2.41
CA LEU A 146 -7.04 2.77 2.58
C LEU A 146 -7.30 3.41 3.95
N SER A 147 -8.07 4.50 4.00
CA SER A 147 -8.33 5.26 5.23
C SER A 147 -9.56 4.69 5.93
N GLU A 148 -9.76 4.96 7.23
CA GLU A 148 -10.95 4.50 7.96
C GLU A 148 -12.25 4.85 7.23
N GLY A 149 -12.37 6.08 6.70
CA GLY A 149 -13.56 6.51 5.97
C GLY A 149 -13.77 5.78 4.63
N GLU A 150 -12.69 5.36 3.96
CA GLU A 150 -12.79 4.56 2.74
C GLU A 150 -13.04 3.08 3.04
N LEU A 151 -12.51 2.57 4.15
CA LEU A 151 -12.86 1.25 4.66
C LEU A 151 -14.34 1.17 4.98
N LEU A 152 -14.90 2.16 5.67
CA LEU A 152 -16.34 2.22 5.95
C LEU A 152 -17.20 2.25 4.69
N LYS A 153 -16.75 2.94 3.62
CA LYS A 153 -17.44 2.92 2.33
C LYS A 153 -17.41 1.54 1.68
N LEU A 154 -16.25 0.91 1.63
CA LEU A 154 -16.12 -0.45 1.10
C LEU A 154 -16.92 -1.45 1.93
N TYR A 155 -16.98 -1.29 3.25
CA TYR A 155 -17.85 -2.09 4.12
C TYR A 155 -19.32 -1.94 3.71
N ALA A 156 -19.80 -0.71 3.55
CA ALA A 156 -21.18 -0.44 3.11
C ALA A 156 -21.49 -0.97 1.70
N GLU A 157 -20.48 -1.08 0.83
CA GLU A 157 -20.61 -1.66 -0.51
C GLU A 157 -20.54 -3.20 -0.49
N SER A 158 -19.89 -3.80 0.52
CA SER A 158 -19.70 -5.25 0.68
C SER A 158 -20.82 -5.96 1.45
N GLU A 159 -21.67 -5.22 2.18
CA GLU A 159 -22.84 -5.82 2.84
C GLU A 159 -23.91 -6.17 1.79
N PRO A 160 -24.32 -7.44 1.67
CA PRO A 160 -25.55 -7.75 0.95
C PRO A 160 -26.71 -7.11 1.73
N ILE A 161 -27.51 -6.30 1.04
CA ILE A 161 -28.81 -5.86 1.56
C ILE A 161 -29.64 -7.14 1.74
N GLU A 162 -29.73 -7.66 2.96
CA GLU A 162 -30.75 -8.67 3.29
C GLU A 162 -32.11 -7.98 3.24
N GLU A 163 -32.90 -8.28 2.19
CA GLU A 163 -34.33 -7.94 2.08
C GLU A 163 -35.21 -8.79 3.00
#